data_AF-A0A2B4SSC3-F1
#
_entry.id   AF-A0A2B4SSC3-F1
#
_cell.length_a   1.000
_cell.length_b   1.000
_cell.length_c   1.000
_cell.angle_alpha   90.00
_cell.angle_beta   90.00
_cell.angle_gamma   90.00
#
_symmetry.space_group_name_H-M   'P 1'
#
loop_
_entity.id
_entity.type
_entity.pdbx_description
1 polymer ?
#
loop_
_entity_poly.entity_id
_entity_poly.type
_entity_poly.pdbx_seq_one_letter_code
_entity_poly.pdbx_strand_id
1 'polypeptide(L)'
;MIGSLTLLGALVIYLGQGQAYQMRWCTISDKEQAKCDDLKSVLNQPGNDSDVTASCVQGGSAIDCMKKIKNGEADLITLDGGEIYRAGKEYMMAPVVAETYTADAGSLSYYAVAVVKRDGTITGLEDLKGKKSCHTGAGKTSGWVVPVGTLLAEKFMTQDSSCNPYVSAGKYFKESCVPNVKNPDIDKNKINPENLCALCKDECEKKGKYSGYSGAFKCLMDGVGEVAFVKHTTVTSEPSANTSDYLYLCYDGTTGAIGDHTTCNLAKVPSHAVMTSNGSSNKANYAKILIKASSDYGILMFDSAKWNGTDLLFKDSTVKLLDVSSKTYEEFLGDGYLKDLESLNACPPTTYPPISGTKQNTPHLIGSVVFLLTALFLCGAVPY
;
A
#
# COMPACT_ATOMS: atom_id res chain seq x y z
N MET A 1 -51.19 -65.05 21.32
CA MET A 1 -51.06 -63.67 20.81
C MET A 1 -49.61 -63.24 21.00
N ILE A 2 -48.80 -63.28 19.95
CA ILE A 2 -47.40 -62.85 19.97
C ILE A 2 -47.40 -61.46 19.33
N GLY A 3 -47.23 -60.43 20.15
CA GLY A 3 -47.12 -59.04 19.68
C GLY A 3 -45.72 -58.79 19.17
N SER A 4 -45.59 -58.58 17.86
CA SER A 4 -44.34 -58.16 17.22
C SER A 4 -44.21 -56.64 17.36
N LEU A 5 -43.23 -56.19 18.12
CA LEU A 5 -42.89 -54.78 18.28
C LEU A 5 -41.82 -54.43 17.25
N THR A 6 -42.21 -53.83 16.14
CA THR A 6 -41.29 -53.34 15.10
C THR A 6 -40.75 -51.97 15.50
N LEU A 7 -39.50 -51.92 15.92
CA LEU A 7 -38.75 -50.69 16.18
C LEU A 7 -38.26 -50.12 14.84
N LEU A 8 -38.98 -49.14 14.28
CA LEU A 8 -38.52 -48.36 13.13
C LEU A 8 -37.47 -47.34 13.61
N GLY A 9 -36.19 -47.70 13.51
CA GLY A 9 -35.08 -46.78 13.69
C GLY A 9 -35.00 -45.81 12.50
N ALA A 10 -35.34 -44.54 12.72
CA ALA A 10 -35.08 -43.48 11.75
C ALA A 10 -33.57 -43.19 11.71
N LEU A 11 -32.93 -43.56 10.60
CA LEU A 11 -31.55 -43.17 10.30
C LEU A 11 -31.55 -41.68 9.95
N VAL A 12 -31.24 -40.83 10.92
CA VAL A 12 -30.98 -39.40 10.67
C VAL A 12 -29.60 -39.31 10.01
N ILE A 13 -29.59 -39.22 8.69
CA ILE A 13 -28.40 -38.87 7.93
C ILE A 13 -28.16 -37.38 8.16
N TYR A 14 -27.25 -37.05 9.07
CA TYR A 14 -26.65 -35.71 9.09
C TYR A 14 -25.82 -35.57 7.82
N LEU A 15 -26.42 -35.01 6.77
CA LEU A 15 -25.64 -34.38 5.72
C LEU A 15 -24.91 -33.23 6.41
N GLY A 16 -23.61 -33.41 6.68
CA GLY A 16 -22.76 -32.33 7.14
C GLY A 16 -22.85 -31.23 6.10
N GLN A 17 -23.60 -30.17 6.41
CA GLN A 17 -23.54 -28.95 5.63
C GLN A 17 -22.12 -28.42 5.80
N GLY A 18 -21.29 -28.57 4.76
CA GLY A 18 -20.04 -27.82 4.69
C GLY A 18 -20.38 -26.36 4.98
N GLN A 19 -19.76 -25.80 6.01
CA GLN A 19 -20.05 -24.43 6.41
C GLN A 19 -19.57 -23.53 5.27
N ALA A 20 -20.50 -22.90 4.55
CA ALA A 20 -20.15 -22.00 3.47
C ALA A 20 -19.32 -20.83 4.01
N TYR A 21 -18.11 -20.66 3.47
CA TYR A 21 -17.19 -19.57 3.76
C TYR A 21 -17.76 -18.28 3.18
N GLN A 22 -18.06 -17.33 4.06
CA GLN A 22 -18.46 -16.00 3.66
C GLN A 22 -17.27 -15.25 3.05
N MET A 23 -17.48 -14.60 1.91
CA MET A 23 -16.46 -13.80 1.24
C MET A 23 -17.06 -12.45 0.81
N ARG A 24 -17.03 -11.47 1.71
CA ARG A 24 -17.45 -10.09 1.47
C ARG A 24 -16.29 -9.27 0.93
N TRP A 25 -16.30 -9.00 -0.36
CA TRP A 25 -15.33 -8.12 -0.99
C TRP A 25 -15.67 -6.65 -0.73
N CYS A 26 -14.72 -5.88 -0.21
CA CYS A 26 -14.90 -4.45 0.01
C CYS A 26 -14.46 -3.66 -1.22
N THR A 27 -15.35 -2.84 -1.75
CA THR A 27 -15.17 -1.99 -2.93
C THR A 27 -15.06 -0.54 -2.52
N ILE A 28 -14.47 0.32 -3.36
CA ILE A 28 -14.20 1.72 -2.98
C ILE A 28 -14.77 2.74 -3.97
N SER A 29 -15.66 2.29 -4.86
CA SER A 29 -16.36 3.14 -5.83
C SER A 29 -17.57 2.41 -6.42
N ASP A 30 -18.53 3.14 -6.99
CA ASP A 30 -19.72 2.56 -7.62
C ASP A 30 -19.38 1.66 -8.81
N LYS A 31 -18.36 2.02 -9.60
CA LYS A 31 -17.89 1.19 -10.72
C LYS A 31 -17.28 -0.11 -10.24
N GLU A 32 -16.52 -0.05 -9.16
CA GLU A 32 -15.91 -1.23 -8.55
C GLU A 32 -16.93 -2.14 -7.87
N GLN A 33 -17.95 -1.55 -7.24
CA GLN A 33 -19.12 -2.27 -6.75
C GLN A 33 -19.83 -3.02 -7.87
N ALA A 34 -20.08 -2.37 -9.01
CA ALA A 34 -20.70 -3.02 -10.16
C ALA A 34 -19.85 -4.18 -10.72
N LYS A 35 -18.52 -4.03 -10.77
CA LYS A 35 -17.62 -5.13 -11.17
C LYS A 35 -17.62 -6.28 -10.15
N CYS A 36 -17.67 -5.94 -8.87
CA CYS A 36 -17.79 -6.93 -7.80
C CYS A 36 -19.11 -7.71 -7.90
N ASP A 37 -20.21 -7.04 -8.25
CA ASP A 37 -21.51 -7.68 -8.41
C ASP A 37 -21.55 -8.69 -9.57
N ASP A 38 -20.76 -8.47 -10.62
CA ASP A 38 -20.56 -9.46 -11.68
C ASP A 38 -19.65 -10.61 -11.21
N LEU A 39 -18.56 -10.31 -10.50
CA LEU A 39 -17.64 -11.31 -9.96
C LEU A 39 -18.34 -12.23 -8.95
N LYS A 40 -19.12 -11.68 -8.00
CA LYS A 40 -19.87 -12.49 -7.01
C LYS A 40 -20.87 -13.42 -7.71
N SER A 41 -21.46 -12.97 -8.83
CA SER A 41 -22.46 -13.75 -9.56
C SER A 41 -21.86 -15.00 -10.18
N VAL A 42 -20.60 -14.93 -10.63
CA VAL A 42 -19.84 -16.07 -11.14
C VAL A 42 -19.37 -16.97 -10.00
N LEU A 43 -18.84 -16.40 -8.93
CA LEU A 43 -18.32 -17.16 -7.79
C LEU A 43 -19.40 -17.96 -7.04
N ASN A 44 -20.64 -17.48 -7.04
CA ASN A 44 -21.78 -18.17 -6.42
C ASN A 44 -22.46 -19.21 -7.34
N GLN A 45 -21.96 -19.48 -8.55
CA GLN A 45 -22.58 -20.46 -9.46
C GLN A 45 -22.39 -21.91 -8.96
N PRO A 46 -23.42 -22.77 -9.09
CA PRO A 46 -23.29 -24.21 -8.81
C PRO A 46 -22.20 -24.85 -9.68
N GLY A 47 -21.21 -25.48 -9.06
CA GLY A 47 -20.05 -26.09 -9.74
C GLY A 47 -18.74 -25.32 -9.60
N ASN A 48 -18.79 -24.05 -9.18
CA ASN A 48 -17.67 -23.40 -8.50
C ASN A 48 -17.61 -23.87 -7.04
N ASP A 49 -16.47 -23.70 -6.37
CA ASP A 49 -16.17 -24.24 -5.02
C ASP A 49 -17.40 -24.09 -4.11
N SER A 50 -18.12 -25.19 -3.88
CA SER A 50 -19.54 -25.19 -3.44
C SER A 50 -19.74 -24.70 -2.00
N ASP A 51 -18.65 -24.32 -1.37
CA ASP A 51 -18.58 -23.86 0.01
C ASP A 51 -18.36 -22.33 0.09
N VAL A 52 -18.66 -21.54 -0.94
CA VAL A 52 -18.45 -20.07 -0.91
C VAL A 52 -19.74 -19.29 -1.01
N THR A 53 -19.88 -18.27 -0.16
CA THR A 53 -20.92 -17.23 -0.29
C THR A 53 -20.27 -15.88 -0.53
N ALA A 54 -20.08 -15.54 -1.80
CA ALA A 54 -19.49 -14.28 -2.24
C ALA A 54 -20.52 -13.14 -2.19
N SER A 55 -20.09 -11.98 -1.69
CA SER A 55 -20.89 -10.76 -1.64
C SER A 55 -19.99 -9.53 -1.70
N CYS A 56 -20.59 -8.35 -1.86
CA CYS A 56 -19.87 -7.10 -2.04
C CYS A 56 -20.34 -6.08 -1.01
N VAL A 57 -19.41 -5.37 -0.41
CA VAL A 57 -19.65 -4.32 0.60
C VAL A 57 -19.04 -3.03 0.09
N GLN A 58 -19.87 -2.02 -0.17
CA GLN A 58 -19.37 -0.71 -0.60
C GLN A 58 -18.70 -0.01 0.59
N GLY A 59 -17.42 0.24 0.45
CA GLY A 59 -16.66 1.23 1.22
C GLY A 59 -16.50 2.53 0.43
N GLY A 60 -16.10 3.60 1.12
CA GLY A 60 -15.80 4.89 0.51
C GLY A 60 -14.31 5.11 0.17
N SER A 61 -13.42 4.28 0.73
CA SER A 61 -11.97 4.38 0.54
C SER A 61 -11.28 3.09 0.99
N ALA A 62 -10.00 2.94 0.64
CA ALA A 62 -9.20 1.82 1.11
C ALA A 62 -9.14 1.76 2.65
N ILE A 63 -9.06 2.92 3.31
CA ILE A 63 -9.01 3.02 4.78
C ILE A 63 -10.36 2.65 5.40
N ASP A 64 -11.47 3.06 4.78
CA ASP A 64 -12.80 2.62 5.20
C ASP A 64 -12.93 1.10 5.09
N CYS A 65 -12.48 0.51 3.99
CA CYS A 65 -12.44 -0.95 3.85
C CYS A 65 -11.54 -1.64 4.89
N MET A 66 -10.37 -1.08 5.23
CA MET A 66 -9.53 -1.59 6.32
C MET A 66 -10.27 -1.56 7.66
N LYS A 67 -11.01 -0.48 7.97
CA LYS A 67 -11.86 -0.35 9.17
C LYS A 67 -12.97 -1.40 9.16
N LYS A 68 -13.68 -1.55 8.04
CA LYS A 68 -14.75 -2.54 7.87
C LYS A 68 -14.23 -3.96 8.07
N ILE A 69 -13.07 -4.30 7.53
CA ILE A 69 -12.48 -5.64 7.72
C ILE A 69 -12.06 -5.86 9.17
N LYS A 70 -11.45 -4.85 9.81
CA LYS A 70 -11.13 -4.91 11.25
C LYS A 70 -12.38 -5.12 12.12
N ASN A 71 -13.50 -4.52 11.74
CA ASN A 71 -14.79 -4.62 12.45
C ASN A 71 -15.58 -5.89 12.07
N GLY A 72 -15.10 -6.72 11.14
CA GLY A 72 -15.82 -7.89 10.65
C GLY A 72 -17.03 -7.58 9.77
N GLU A 73 -17.12 -6.38 9.20
CA GLU A 73 -18.16 -5.95 8.26
C GLU A 73 -17.85 -6.36 6.81
N ALA A 74 -16.57 -6.55 6.49
CA ALA A 74 -16.08 -7.04 5.20
C ALA A 74 -14.92 -8.03 5.42
N ASP A 75 -14.50 -8.74 4.37
CA ASP A 75 -13.49 -9.81 4.49
C ASP A 75 -12.23 -9.56 3.66
N LEU A 76 -12.35 -8.92 2.50
CA LEU A 76 -11.26 -8.79 1.52
C LEU A 76 -11.20 -7.41 0.87
N ILE A 77 -9.99 -6.96 0.54
CA ILE A 77 -9.73 -5.80 -0.35
C ILE A 77 -8.36 -5.96 -0.99
N THR A 78 -8.20 -5.53 -2.25
CA THR A 78 -6.88 -5.41 -2.90
C THR A 78 -6.23 -4.07 -2.55
N LEU A 79 -4.98 -4.10 -2.09
CA LEU A 79 -4.23 -2.93 -1.64
C LEU A 79 -2.85 -2.84 -2.30
N ASP A 80 -2.33 -1.63 -2.46
CA ASP A 80 -0.93 -1.40 -2.88
C ASP A 80 0.04 -1.51 -1.69
N GLY A 81 1.35 -1.59 -1.95
CA GLY A 81 2.36 -1.79 -0.89
C GLY A 81 2.32 -0.77 0.26
N GLY A 82 2.05 0.51 -0.02
CA GLY A 82 1.90 1.53 1.03
C GLY A 82 0.64 1.31 1.89
N GLU A 83 -0.46 0.92 1.25
CA GLU A 83 -1.68 0.53 1.95
C GLU A 83 -1.57 -0.79 2.70
N ILE A 84 -0.82 -1.77 2.19
CA ILE A 84 -0.53 -3.05 2.86
C ILE A 84 0.23 -2.79 4.16
N TYR A 85 1.24 -1.92 4.14
CA TYR A 85 1.97 -1.52 5.35
C TYR A 85 1.02 -0.98 6.41
N ARG A 86 0.14 -0.05 6.01
CA ARG A 86 -0.86 0.53 6.91
C ARG A 86 -1.87 -0.50 7.40
N ALA A 87 -2.38 -1.35 6.52
CA ALA A 87 -3.35 -2.40 6.83
C ALA A 87 -2.79 -3.40 7.85
N GLY A 88 -1.54 -3.82 7.68
CA GLY A 88 -0.84 -4.67 8.63
C GLY A 88 -0.64 -3.99 9.98
N LYS A 89 -0.02 -2.81 9.97
CA LYS A 89 0.40 -2.08 11.18
C LYS A 89 -0.76 -1.54 12.02
N GLU A 90 -1.79 -0.98 11.39
CA GLU A 90 -2.90 -0.28 12.10
C GLU A 90 -4.18 -1.14 12.21
N TYR A 91 -4.37 -2.09 11.30
CA TYR A 91 -5.62 -2.84 11.17
C TYR A 91 -5.47 -4.35 11.36
N MET A 92 -4.26 -4.84 11.68
CA MET A 92 -3.98 -6.26 11.90
C MET A 92 -4.45 -7.13 10.73
N MET A 93 -4.11 -6.71 9.51
CA MET A 93 -4.44 -7.43 8.29
C MET A 93 -3.24 -8.22 7.76
N ALA A 94 -3.49 -9.25 6.96
CA ALA A 94 -2.47 -10.09 6.33
C ALA A 94 -2.81 -10.35 4.86
N PRO A 95 -1.80 -10.55 4.00
CA PRO A 95 -2.00 -10.86 2.60
C PRO A 95 -2.56 -12.27 2.40
N VAL A 96 -3.26 -12.46 1.27
CA VAL A 96 -3.91 -13.72 0.89
C VAL A 96 -3.40 -14.17 -0.48
N VAL A 97 -3.58 -13.32 -1.49
CA VAL A 97 -3.04 -13.53 -2.84
C VAL A 97 -2.43 -12.24 -3.35
N ALA A 98 -1.41 -12.36 -4.18
CA ALA A 98 -0.71 -11.22 -4.76
C ALA A 98 -0.83 -11.21 -6.29
N GLU A 99 -0.93 -10.01 -6.85
CA GLU A 99 -0.96 -9.79 -8.29
C GLU A 99 0.42 -10.02 -8.91
N THR A 100 0.47 -10.67 -10.07
CA THR A 100 1.67 -10.71 -10.92
C THR A 100 1.41 -9.98 -12.22
N TYR A 101 2.40 -9.25 -12.71
CA TYR A 101 2.27 -8.42 -13.93
C TYR A 101 3.11 -8.93 -15.10
N THR A 102 3.82 -10.05 -14.91
CA THR A 102 4.63 -10.69 -15.94
C THR A 102 4.16 -12.13 -16.15
N ALA A 103 4.24 -12.60 -17.38
CA ALA A 103 3.96 -14.01 -17.70
C ALA A 103 5.03 -14.94 -17.12
N ASP A 104 6.27 -14.45 -16.99
CA ASP A 104 7.40 -15.18 -16.46
C ASP A 104 7.26 -15.38 -14.95
N ALA A 105 7.53 -16.61 -14.51
CA ALA A 105 7.14 -17.17 -13.22
C ALA A 105 7.59 -16.33 -12.01
N GLY A 106 6.61 -15.89 -11.20
CA GLY A 106 6.82 -15.66 -9.77
C GLY A 106 7.26 -14.27 -9.33
N SER A 107 7.44 -13.30 -10.23
CA SER A 107 7.78 -11.93 -9.80
C SER A 107 6.59 -11.27 -9.10
N LEU A 108 6.63 -11.24 -7.77
CA LEU A 108 5.71 -10.50 -6.90
C LEU A 108 6.16 -9.04 -6.73
N SER A 109 6.59 -8.43 -7.83
CA SER A 109 7.14 -7.08 -7.82
C SER A 109 6.90 -6.35 -9.13
N TYR A 110 6.98 -5.04 -9.07
CA TYR A 110 6.95 -4.15 -10.22
C TYR A 110 7.89 -2.97 -9.99
N TYR A 111 8.12 -2.18 -11.03
CA TYR A 111 8.99 -1.01 -10.96
C TYR A 111 8.17 0.28 -10.84
N ALA A 112 8.52 1.10 -9.85
CA ALA A 112 8.07 2.48 -9.70
C ALA A 112 8.96 3.40 -10.54
N VAL A 113 8.35 4.25 -11.35
CA VAL A 113 9.04 5.11 -12.33
C VAL A 113 8.51 6.54 -12.27
N ALA A 114 9.38 7.50 -12.63
CA ALA A 114 8.99 8.87 -12.91
C ALA A 114 8.95 9.06 -14.44
N VAL A 115 7.83 9.52 -14.96
CA VAL A 115 7.59 9.71 -16.40
C VAL A 115 7.48 11.20 -16.70
N VAL A 116 8.16 11.64 -17.75
CA VAL A 116 8.09 13.01 -18.28
C VAL A 116 7.85 13.00 -19.79
N LYS A 117 7.43 14.13 -20.34
CA LYS A 117 7.37 14.32 -21.80
C LYS A 117 8.77 14.53 -22.36
N ARG A 118 9.06 13.94 -23.51
CA ARG A 118 10.37 13.98 -24.17
C ARG A 118 10.77 15.37 -24.66
N ASP A 119 9.80 16.20 -25.04
CA ASP A 119 9.99 17.57 -25.50
C ASP A 119 10.07 18.60 -24.35
N GLY A 120 10.04 18.12 -23.09
CA GLY A 120 10.12 18.95 -21.90
C GLY A 120 11.54 19.36 -21.52
N THR A 121 11.65 20.16 -20.46
CA THR A 121 12.94 20.64 -19.93
C THR A 121 13.49 19.80 -18.77
N ILE A 122 12.80 18.73 -18.36
CA ILE A 122 13.16 17.92 -17.20
C ILE A 122 14.00 16.75 -17.71
N THR A 123 15.26 16.71 -17.28
CA THR A 123 16.23 15.69 -17.69
C THR A 123 16.73 14.82 -16.54
N GLY A 124 16.46 15.22 -15.30
CA GLY A 124 16.79 14.45 -14.10
C GLY A 124 15.81 14.69 -12.96
N LEU A 125 16.00 13.96 -11.85
CA LEU A 125 15.18 14.11 -10.64
C LEU A 125 15.46 15.43 -9.91
N GLU A 126 16.66 15.97 -10.04
CA GLU A 126 17.09 17.26 -9.50
C GLU A 126 16.33 18.44 -10.09
N ASP A 127 15.83 18.31 -11.32
CA ASP A 127 15.10 19.35 -12.05
C ASP A 127 13.65 19.51 -11.56
N LEU A 128 13.18 18.63 -10.66
CA LEU A 128 11.78 18.57 -10.25
C LEU A 128 11.37 19.67 -9.26
N LYS A 129 12.33 20.43 -8.72
CA LYS A 129 12.04 21.53 -7.79
C LYS A 129 11.24 22.62 -8.51
N GLY A 130 10.09 22.99 -7.93
CA GLY A 130 9.20 23.99 -8.48
C GLY A 130 8.40 23.55 -9.72
N LYS A 131 8.43 22.26 -10.06
CA LYS A 131 7.64 21.68 -11.14
C LYS A 131 6.24 21.28 -10.67
N LYS A 132 5.36 21.03 -11.65
CA LYS A 132 4.03 20.47 -11.44
C LYS A 132 4.05 18.95 -11.46
N SER A 133 3.46 18.29 -10.47
CA SER A 133 3.56 16.83 -10.34
C SER A 133 2.21 16.10 -10.26
N CYS A 134 2.15 14.93 -10.88
CA CYS A 134 1.00 14.03 -10.90
C CYS A 134 1.31 12.75 -10.10
N HIS A 135 0.52 12.48 -9.07
CA HIS A 135 0.72 11.36 -8.16
C HIS A 135 -0.51 10.43 -8.18
N THR A 136 -0.30 9.13 -8.01
CA THR A 136 -1.43 8.17 -8.01
C THR A 136 -2.37 8.31 -6.82
N GLY A 137 -1.89 8.91 -5.72
CA GLY A 137 -2.64 9.13 -4.49
C GLY A 137 -1.72 9.26 -3.27
N ALA A 138 -2.23 9.90 -2.22
CA ALA A 138 -1.54 10.01 -0.93
C ALA A 138 -1.23 8.61 -0.36
N GLY A 139 0.03 8.41 0.06
CA GLY A 139 0.49 7.15 0.68
C GLY A 139 0.69 5.97 -0.26
N LYS A 140 0.42 6.13 -1.57
CA LYS A 140 0.60 5.07 -2.57
C LYS A 140 2.07 4.76 -2.83
N THR A 141 2.41 3.50 -3.08
CA THR A 141 3.80 3.05 -3.32
C THR A 141 4.51 3.89 -4.39
N SER A 142 4.14 3.76 -5.67
CA SER A 142 4.87 4.43 -6.76
C SER A 142 4.51 5.89 -6.93
N GLY A 143 3.29 6.27 -6.52
CA GLY A 143 2.83 7.64 -6.66
C GLY A 143 3.31 8.56 -5.55
N TRP A 144 3.70 8.02 -4.39
CA TRP A 144 4.03 8.84 -3.23
C TRP A 144 5.27 8.33 -2.48
N VAL A 145 5.19 7.12 -1.91
CA VAL A 145 6.22 6.58 -1.01
C VAL A 145 7.60 6.59 -1.67
N VAL A 146 7.71 5.96 -2.84
CA VAL A 146 8.97 5.87 -3.59
C VAL A 146 9.46 7.26 -4.02
N PRO A 147 8.73 8.05 -4.81
CA PRO A 147 9.27 9.31 -5.34
C PRO A 147 9.60 10.33 -4.25
N VAL A 148 8.75 10.47 -3.22
CA VAL A 148 9.02 11.40 -2.11
C VAL A 148 10.19 10.90 -1.27
N GLY A 149 10.28 9.59 -1.04
CA GLY A 149 11.42 8.96 -0.36
C GLY A 149 12.74 9.17 -1.11
N THR A 150 12.77 8.92 -2.42
CA THR A 150 13.94 9.15 -3.28
C THR A 150 14.39 10.61 -3.23
N LEU A 151 13.46 11.56 -3.39
CA LEU A 151 13.79 12.99 -3.37
C LEU A 151 14.38 13.45 -2.01
N LEU A 152 13.90 12.89 -0.89
CA LEU A 152 14.45 13.17 0.44
C LEU A 152 15.82 12.51 0.65
N ALA A 153 15.97 11.24 0.25
CA ALA A 153 17.21 10.48 0.41
C ALA A 153 18.37 11.09 -0.38
N GLU A 154 18.11 11.49 -1.63
CA GLU A 154 19.06 12.17 -2.51
C GLU A 154 19.28 13.66 -2.15
N LYS A 155 18.55 14.16 -1.14
CA LYS A 155 18.63 15.55 -0.66
C LYS A 155 18.23 16.60 -1.71
N PHE A 156 17.56 16.20 -2.79
CA PHE A 156 16.93 17.13 -3.72
C PHE A 156 15.78 17.89 -3.02
N MET A 157 15.03 17.19 -2.18
CA MET A 157 14.01 17.75 -1.32
C MET A 157 14.48 17.77 0.14
N THR A 158 14.27 18.89 0.82
CA THR A 158 14.56 19.02 2.25
C THR A 158 13.36 18.55 3.08
N GLN A 159 13.62 17.75 4.11
CA GLN A 159 12.59 17.35 5.06
C GLN A 159 12.15 18.54 5.92
N ASP A 160 10.84 18.70 6.05
CA ASP A 160 10.24 19.72 6.90
C ASP A 160 10.40 19.40 8.41
N SER A 161 10.47 20.44 9.25
CA SER A 161 10.57 20.30 10.70
C SER A 161 9.37 19.63 11.36
N SER A 162 8.20 19.61 10.71
CA SER A 162 7.04 18.83 11.17
C SER A 162 7.20 17.32 10.94
N CYS A 163 8.26 16.91 10.24
CA CYS A 163 8.49 15.53 9.78
C CYS A 163 7.35 14.98 8.91
N ASN A 164 6.51 15.86 8.37
CA ASN A 164 5.44 15.49 7.47
C ASN A 164 5.97 15.52 6.02
N PRO A 165 6.07 14.37 5.32
CA PRO A 165 6.53 14.35 3.93
C PRO A 165 5.61 15.12 2.99
N TYR A 166 4.31 15.25 3.29
CA TYR A 166 3.39 16.10 2.52
C TYR A 166 3.78 17.58 2.64
N VAL A 167 4.15 18.06 3.83
CA VAL A 167 4.61 19.45 4.01
C VAL A 167 5.90 19.70 3.25
N SER A 168 6.83 18.74 3.29
CA SER A 168 8.09 18.78 2.54
C SER A 168 7.83 18.88 1.03
N ALA A 169 6.97 18.00 0.51
CA ALA A 169 6.57 17.99 -0.90
C ALA A 169 5.87 19.28 -1.34
N GLY A 170 4.99 19.84 -0.51
CA GLY A 170 4.30 21.10 -0.84
C GLY A 170 5.22 22.32 -0.86
N LYS A 171 6.39 22.26 -0.20
CA LYS A 171 7.45 23.28 -0.33
C LYS A 171 8.34 23.06 -1.56
N TYR A 172 8.43 21.82 -2.03
CA TYR A 172 9.31 21.42 -3.12
C TYR A 172 8.66 21.58 -4.50
N PHE A 173 7.44 21.07 -4.68
CA PHE A 173 6.66 21.21 -5.90
C PHE A 173 5.87 22.51 -5.92
N LYS A 174 5.63 23.06 -7.11
CA LYS A 174 4.82 24.28 -7.26
C LYS A 174 3.35 23.98 -7.03
N GLU A 175 2.80 23.02 -7.78
CA GLU A 175 1.44 22.54 -7.68
C GLU A 175 1.44 21.04 -7.96
N SER A 176 0.57 20.28 -7.31
CA SER A 176 0.47 18.84 -7.54
C SER A 176 -0.98 18.40 -7.66
N CYS A 177 -1.15 17.21 -8.24
CA CYS A 177 -2.33 16.39 -8.00
C CYS A 177 -1.92 15.20 -7.14
N VAL A 178 -2.30 15.22 -5.87
CA VAL A 178 -2.17 14.11 -4.91
C VAL A 178 -3.56 13.76 -4.39
N PRO A 179 -4.26 12.82 -5.04
CA PRO A 179 -5.59 12.41 -4.63
C PRO A 179 -5.66 11.94 -3.18
N ASN A 180 -6.75 12.26 -2.48
CA ASN A 180 -7.00 11.98 -1.06
C ASN A 180 -6.04 12.66 -0.07
N VAL A 181 -5.18 13.61 -0.49
CA VAL A 181 -4.20 14.23 0.42
C VAL A 181 -4.81 15.01 1.59
N LYS A 182 -6.08 15.44 1.48
CA LYS A 182 -6.85 16.11 2.53
C LYS A 182 -7.84 15.19 3.24
N ASN A 183 -7.88 13.90 2.89
CA ASN A 183 -8.76 12.95 3.55
C ASN A 183 -8.49 12.93 5.07
N PRO A 184 -9.52 13.02 5.94
CA PRO A 184 -9.32 13.09 7.40
C PRO A 184 -8.54 11.92 8.02
N ASP A 185 -8.54 10.75 7.38
CA ASP A 185 -7.74 9.60 7.83
C ASP A 185 -6.25 9.71 7.47
N ILE A 186 -5.89 10.65 6.59
CA ILE A 186 -4.53 10.96 6.11
C ILE A 186 -4.06 12.30 6.72
N ASP A 187 -4.83 13.38 6.54
CA ASP A 187 -4.55 14.73 7.04
C ASP A 187 -5.23 14.99 8.39
N LYS A 188 -4.93 14.12 9.38
CA LYS A 188 -5.57 14.15 10.70
C LYS A 188 -5.50 15.52 11.39
N ASN A 189 -4.39 16.23 11.19
CA ASN A 189 -4.11 17.53 11.80
C ASN A 189 -4.44 18.71 10.88
N LYS A 190 -4.94 18.46 9.66
CA LYS A 190 -5.25 19.49 8.65
C LYS A 190 -4.05 20.38 8.30
N ILE A 191 -2.87 19.79 8.23
CA ILE A 191 -1.59 20.48 7.98
C ILE A 191 -1.03 20.21 6.58
N ASN A 192 -1.60 19.26 5.83
CA ASN A 192 -1.10 18.99 4.48
C ASN A 192 -1.28 20.24 3.60
N PRO A 193 -0.31 20.64 2.75
CA PRO A 193 -0.42 21.86 1.97
C PRO A 193 -1.54 21.84 0.92
N GLU A 194 -2.21 22.98 0.69
CA GLU A 194 -3.27 23.14 -0.33
C GLU A 194 -2.76 22.91 -1.75
N ASN A 195 -1.50 23.28 -2.03
CA ASN A 195 -0.95 23.14 -3.38
C ASN A 195 -0.78 21.68 -3.81
N LEU A 196 -0.86 20.71 -2.89
CA LEU A 196 -0.77 19.29 -3.22
C LEU A 196 -1.98 18.74 -3.97
N CYS A 197 -3.12 19.43 -3.95
CA CYS A 197 -4.27 19.08 -4.78
C CYS A 197 -4.72 20.23 -5.70
N ALA A 198 -3.88 21.25 -5.90
CA ALA A 198 -4.19 22.39 -6.77
C ALA A 198 -4.50 21.98 -8.22
N LEU A 199 -3.91 20.88 -8.71
CA LEU A 199 -4.13 20.34 -10.05
C LEU A 199 -5.35 19.41 -10.15
N CYS A 200 -5.97 19.02 -9.02
CA CYS A 200 -7.17 18.18 -8.96
C CYS A 200 -8.01 18.53 -7.72
N LYS A 201 -8.54 19.76 -7.69
CA LYS A 201 -9.22 20.33 -6.52
C LYS A 201 -10.43 19.51 -6.05
N ASP A 202 -11.08 18.80 -6.96
CA ASP A 202 -12.21 17.92 -6.68
C ASP A 202 -11.80 16.54 -6.13
N GLU A 203 -10.50 16.24 -6.07
CA GLU A 203 -9.91 14.97 -5.61
C GLU A 203 -9.13 15.10 -4.30
N CYS A 204 -9.20 16.26 -3.62
CA CYS A 204 -8.46 16.48 -2.37
C CYS A 204 -8.84 15.48 -1.27
N GLU A 205 -10.13 15.10 -1.16
CA GLU A 205 -10.64 14.21 -0.11
C GLU A 205 -11.16 12.86 -0.64
N LYS A 206 -11.18 12.68 -1.96
CA LYS A 206 -11.75 11.52 -2.66
C LYS A 206 -10.97 11.18 -3.92
N LYS A 207 -11.24 10.02 -4.51
CA LYS A 207 -10.74 9.69 -5.85
C LYS A 207 -11.51 10.43 -6.93
N GLY A 208 -10.87 10.62 -8.08
CA GLY A 208 -11.49 11.17 -9.29
C GLY A 208 -10.69 10.86 -10.56
N LYS A 209 -10.67 11.81 -11.48
CA LYS A 209 -10.15 11.68 -12.85
C LYS A 209 -8.65 11.38 -12.89
N TYR A 210 -7.86 11.99 -12.00
CA TYR A 210 -6.41 11.86 -11.95
C TYR A 210 -5.91 10.89 -10.86
N SER A 211 -6.82 10.08 -10.31
CA SER A 211 -6.52 9.06 -9.33
C SER A 211 -6.00 7.76 -9.94
N GLY A 212 -5.11 7.08 -9.20
CA GLY A 212 -4.51 5.82 -9.63
C GLY A 212 -3.43 6.00 -10.72
N TYR A 213 -2.94 4.89 -11.26
CA TYR A 213 -1.86 4.92 -12.25
C TYR A 213 -2.29 5.60 -13.55
N SER A 214 -3.41 5.17 -14.12
CA SER A 214 -3.95 5.75 -15.36
C SER A 214 -4.31 7.22 -15.18
N GLY A 215 -4.89 7.61 -14.04
CA GLY A 215 -5.21 9.01 -13.75
C GLY A 215 -3.97 9.90 -13.61
N ALA A 216 -2.94 9.45 -12.89
CA ALA A 216 -1.70 10.21 -12.75
C ALA A 216 -0.98 10.38 -14.09
N PHE A 217 -0.94 9.34 -14.92
CA PHE A 217 -0.41 9.46 -16.28
C PHE A 217 -1.26 10.38 -17.16
N LYS A 218 -2.60 10.29 -17.05
CA LYS A 218 -3.50 11.21 -17.74
C LYS A 218 -3.28 12.68 -17.35
N CYS A 219 -2.96 12.96 -16.08
CA CYS A 219 -2.61 14.30 -15.62
C CYS A 219 -1.37 14.86 -16.35
N LEU A 220 -0.37 14.01 -16.65
CA LEU A 220 0.77 14.37 -17.50
C LEU A 220 0.37 14.54 -18.97
N MET A 221 -0.42 13.60 -19.51
CA MET A 221 -0.87 13.65 -20.91
C MET A 221 -1.65 14.93 -21.20
N ASP A 222 -2.61 15.27 -20.33
CA ASP A 222 -3.45 16.47 -20.40
C ASP A 222 -2.64 17.78 -20.23
N GLY A 223 -1.33 17.70 -19.93
CA GLY A 223 -0.44 18.86 -19.76
C GLY A 223 -0.68 19.63 -18.46
N VAL A 224 -1.37 19.02 -17.51
CA VAL A 224 -1.70 19.62 -16.21
C VAL A 224 -0.48 19.57 -15.28
N GLY A 225 0.24 18.45 -15.28
CA GLY A 225 1.55 18.30 -14.63
C GLY A 225 2.68 18.08 -15.62
N GLU A 226 3.91 18.19 -15.12
CA GLU A 226 5.16 18.06 -15.89
C GLU A 226 5.86 16.71 -15.64
N VAL A 227 5.53 16.03 -14.54
CA VAL A 227 6.01 14.68 -14.19
C VAL A 227 4.86 13.84 -13.64
N ALA A 228 4.81 12.55 -13.99
CA ALA A 228 3.91 11.57 -13.38
C ALA A 228 4.69 10.44 -12.72
N PHE A 229 4.33 10.10 -11.48
CA PHE A 229 4.92 8.99 -10.75
C PHE A 229 3.98 7.78 -10.79
N VAL A 230 4.37 6.72 -11.49
CA VAL A 230 3.51 5.60 -11.84
C VAL A 230 4.26 4.26 -11.85
N LYS A 231 3.59 3.16 -12.22
CA LYS A 231 4.23 1.85 -12.48
C LYS A 231 4.76 1.80 -13.92
N HIS A 232 5.83 1.04 -14.15
CA HIS A 232 6.45 0.88 -15.48
C HIS A 232 5.50 0.42 -16.60
N THR A 233 4.43 -0.31 -16.30
CA THR A 233 3.45 -0.75 -17.32
C THR A 233 2.45 0.34 -17.73
N THR A 234 2.36 1.45 -16.99
CA THR A 234 1.27 2.43 -17.18
C THR A 234 1.27 3.04 -18.57
N VAL A 235 2.42 3.47 -19.07
CA VAL A 235 2.54 4.13 -20.38
C VAL A 235 2.24 3.15 -21.52
N THR A 236 2.73 1.91 -21.41
CA THR A 236 2.50 0.86 -22.42
C THR A 236 1.07 0.32 -22.42
N SER A 237 0.37 0.43 -21.29
CA SER A 237 -1.02 0.00 -21.15
C SER A 237 -2.04 1.09 -21.54
N GLU A 238 -1.60 2.31 -21.87
CA GLU A 238 -2.47 3.40 -22.29
C GLU A 238 -2.59 3.43 -23.83
N PRO A 239 -3.74 3.03 -24.41
CA PRO A 239 -3.88 2.92 -25.86
C PRO A 239 -3.73 4.25 -26.61
N SER A 240 -4.03 5.37 -25.94
CA SER A 240 -3.94 6.71 -26.56
C SER A 240 -2.55 7.34 -26.48
N ALA A 241 -1.58 6.69 -25.82
CA ALA A 241 -0.24 7.20 -25.66
C ALA A 241 0.73 6.63 -26.71
N ASN A 242 1.50 7.51 -27.34
CA ASN A 242 2.68 7.12 -28.09
C ASN A 242 3.88 7.07 -27.13
N THR A 243 4.43 5.88 -26.89
CA THR A 243 5.55 5.68 -25.94
C THR A 243 6.79 6.51 -26.29
N SER A 244 6.97 6.86 -27.57
CA SER A 244 8.07 7.73 -28.02
C SER A 244 7.90 9.20 -27.66
N ASP A 245 6.76 9.61 -27.09
CA ASP A 245 6.59 11.00 -26.62
C ASP A 245 7.05 11.16 -25.16
N TYR A 246 7.48 10.07 -24.51
CA TYR A 246 7.80 10.05 -23.09
C TYR A 246 9.18 9.45 -22.81
N LEU A 247 9.68 9.73 -21.60
CA LEU A 247 10.92 9.19 -21.05
C LEU A 247 10.73 8.84 -19.57
N TYR A 248 11.54 7.90 -19.08
CA TYR A 248 11.75 7.71 -17.66
C TYR A 248 12.87 8.62 -17.16
N LEU A 249 12.71 9.15 -15.94
CA LEU A 249 13.83 9.68 -15.16
C LEU A 249 14.42 8.53 -14.34
N CYS A 250 15.73 8.31 -14.49
CA CYS A 250 16.44 7.23 -13.84
C CYS A 250 16.98 7.68 -12.48
N TYR A 251 17.15 6.72 -11.56
CA TYR A 251 17.74 7.00 -10.25
C TYR A 251 19.16 7.57 -10.34
N ASP A 252 19.93 7.20 -11.36
CA ASP A 252 21.32 7.63 -11.57
C ASP A 252 21.48 9.04 -12.18
N GLY A 253 20.38 9.79 -12.33
CA GLY A 253 20.38 11.13 -12.91
C GLY A 253 20.30 11.17 -14.44
N THR A 254 20.18 10.01 -15.10
CA THR A 254 19.97 9.94 -16.56
C THR A 254 18.49 9.82 -16.94
N THR A 255 18.20 9.78 -18.24
CA THR A 255 16.88 9.44 -18.78
C THR A 255 16.92 8.13 -19.55
N GLY A 256 15.84 7.34 -19.48
CA GLY A 256 15.68 6.08 -20.21
C GLY A 256 14.43 6.07 -21.11
N ALA A 257 14.42 5.19 -22.11
CA ALA A 257 13.24 5.02 -22.95
C ALA A 257 12.13 4.28 -22.18
N ILE A 258 10.88 4.52 -22.58
CA ILE A 258 9.76 3.72 -22.08
C ILE A 258 9.95 2.27 -22.50
N GLY A 259 10.11 1.39 -21.52
CA GLY A 259 10.47 -0.02 -21.71
C GLY A 259 11.72 -0.42 -20.95
N ASP A 260 12.68 0.50 -20.74
CA ASP A 260 13.97 0.24 -20.09
C ASP A 260 13.90 0.24 -18.55
N HIS A 261 12.74 -0.11 -18.01
CA HIS A 261 12.43 0.04 -16.58
C HIS A 261 13.31 -0.84 -15.67
N THR A 262 13.92 -1.90 -16.19
CA THR A 262 14.82 -2.76 -15.39
C THR A 262 16.14 -2.06 -15.05
N THR A 263 16.58 -1.12 -15.88
CA THR A 263 17.79 -0.30 -15.68
C THR A 263 17.47 1.14 -15.31
N CYS A 264 16.33 1.67 -15.75
CA CYS A 264 15.87 3.04 -15.46
C CYS A 264 14.55 3.03 -14.68
N ASN A 265 14.66 3.04 -13.35
CA ASN A 265 13.53 3.13 -12.42
C ASN A 265 13.95 3.86 -11.14
N LEU A 266 12.97 4.18 -10.29
CA LEU A 266 13.24 4.73 -8.96
C LEU A 266 13.43 3.61 -7.94
N ALA A 267 12.61 2.56 -8.03
CA ALA A 267 12.71 1.37 -7.18
C ALA A 267 11.94 0.19 -7.77
N LYS A 268 12.39 -1.02 -7.42
CA LYS A 268 11.61 -2.26 -7.53
C LYS A 268 10.83 -2.47 -6.23
N VAL A 269 9.51 -2.62 -6.32
CA VAL A 269 8.58 -2.62 -5.18
C VAL A 269 7.67 -3.84 -5.18
N PRO A 270 7.17 -4.27 -4.00
CA PRO A 270 6.26 -5.43 -3.90
C PRO A 270 4.96 -5.20 -4.66
N SER A 271 4.42 -6.27 -5.24
CA SER A 271 3.11 -6.29 -5.92
C SER A 271 1.96 -5.89 -5.01
N HIS A 272 0.81 -5.62 -5.63
CA HIS A 272 -0.43 -5.40 -4.87
C HIS A 272 -0.93 -6.76 -4.38
N ALA A 273 -1.65 -6.76 -3.27
CA ALA A 273 -2.16 -7.98 -2.66
C ALA A 273 -3.58 -7.81 -2.14
N VAL A 274 -4.34 -8.90 -2.23
CA VAL A 274 -5.60 -9.05 -1.50
C VAL A 274 -5.27 -9.25 -0.04
N MET A 275 -5.85 -8.43 0.82
CA MET A 275 -5.63 -8.42 2.26
C MET A 275 -6.92 -8.85 2.98
N THR A 276 -6.77 -9.58 4.07
CA THR A 276 -7.86 -9.98 4.99
C THR A 276 -7.45 -9.76 6.44
N SER A 277 -8.35 -9.98 7.40
CA SER A 277 -8.00 -9.96 8.82
C SER A 277 -6.93 -11.01 9.14
N ASN A 278 -5.89 -10.64 9.89
CA ASN A 278 -4.79 -11.55 10.21
C ASN A 278 -5.25 -12.80 10.98
N GLY A 279 -6.30 -12.68 11.79
CA GLY A 279 -6.89 -13.80 12.53
C GLY A 279 -7.87 -14.68 11.74
N SER A 280 -8.08 -14.41 10.44
CA SER A 280 -9.04 -15.18 9.63
C SER A 280 -8.59 -16.62 9.44
N SER A 281 -9.47 -17.58 9.76
CA SER A 281 -9.28 -19.01 9.46
C SER A 281 -9.47 -19.34 7.98
N ASN A 282 -10.00 -18.40 7.19
CA ASN A 282 -10.38 -18.63 5.79
C ASN A 282 -9.28 -18.27 4.79
N LYS A 283 -8.09 -17.83 5.23
CA LYS A 283 -7.01 -17.34 4.33
C LYS A 283 -6.68 -18.31 3.20
N ALA A 284 -6.46 -19.59 3.52
CA ALA A 284 -6.12 -20.61 2.53
C ALA A 284 -7.27 -20.86 1.54
N ASN A 285 -8.52 -20.83 2.03
CA ASN A 285 -9.70 -20.99 1.18
C ASN A 285 -9.84 -19.80 0.23
N TYR A 286 -9.75 -18.56 0.73
CA TYR A 286 -9.75 -17.36 -0.10
C TYR A 286 -8.66 -17.43 -1.18
N ALA A 287 -7.44 -17.85 -0.84
CA ALA A 287 -6.37 -18.00 -1.81
C ALA A 287 -6.71 -19.02 -2.90
N LYS A 288 -7.16 -20.22 -2.52
CA LYS A 288 -7.58 -21.28 -3.45
C LYS A 288 -8.67 -20.78 -4.42
N ILE A 289 -9.71 -20.12 -3.89
CA ILE A 289 -10.85 -19.61 -4.68
C ILE A 289 -10.38 -18.55 -5.67
N LEU A 290 -9.59 -17.57 -5.21
CA LEU A 290 -9.15 -16.46 -6.04
C LEU A 290 -8.15 -16.88 -7.11
N ILE A 291 -7.27 -17.84 -6.82
CA ILE A 291 -6.33 -18.40 -7.81
C ILE A 291 -7.08 -19.20 -8.89
N LYS A 292 -8.09 -19.98 -8.49
CA LYS A 292 -8.96 -20.67 -9.44
C LYS A 292 -9.73 -19.66 -10.30
N ALA A 293 -10.36 -18.67 -9.68
CA ALA A 293 -11.09 -17.63 -10.40
C ALA A 293 -10.19 -16.84 -11.36
N SER A 294 -8.94 -16.55 -10.95
CA SER A 294 -7.94 -15.90 -11.81
C SER A 294 -7.65 -16.70 -13.08
N SER A 295 -7.73 -18.02 -13.01
CA SER A 295 -7.46 -18.91 -14.15
C SER A 295 -8.69 -19.07 -15.05
N ASP A 296 -9.86 -19.22 -14.44
CA ASP A 296 -11.12 -19.50 -15.16
C ASP A 296 -11.77 -18.22 -15.72
N TYR A 297 -11.57 -17.08 -15.06
CA TYR A 297 -12.27 -15.82 -15.31
C TYR A 297 -11.34 -14.60 -15.41
N GLY A 298 -10.09 -14.81 -15.83
CA GLY A 298 -9.06 -13.77 -15.89
C GLY A 298 -9.50 -12.47 -16.57
N ILE A 299 -10.24 -12.54 -17.69
CA ILE A 299 -10.79 -11.36 -18.37
C ILE A 299 -11.75 -10.59 -17.46
N LEU A 300 -12.67 -11.27 -16.79
CA LEU A 300 -13.62 -10.61 -15.87
C LEU A 300 -12.89 -9.96 -14.68
N MET A 301 -11.84 -10.59 -14.17
CA MET A 301 -11.12 -10.12 -12.99
C MET A 301 -10.17 -8.97 -13.32
N PHE A 302 -9.45 -9.05 -14.45
CA PHE A 302 -8.33 -8.16 -14.78
C PHE A 302 -8.59 -7.28 -16.00
N ASP A 303 -9.83 -7.17 -16.49
CA ASP A 303 -10.24 -6.13 -17.42
C ASP A 303 -11.31 -5.26 -16.77
N SER A 304 -11.20 -3.93 -16.90
CA SER A 304 -12.15 -2.97 -16.34
C SER A 304 -12.91 -2.17 -17.40
N ALA A 305 -12.66 -2.44 -18.69
CA ALA A 305 -13.19 -1.66 -19.80
C ALA A 305 -14.72 -1.69 -19.84
N LYS A 306 -15.34 -2.84 -19.53
CA LYS A 306 -16.81 -3.00 -19.46
C LYS A 306 -17.49 -1.96 -18.54
N TRP A 307 -16.84 -1.51 -17.48
CA TRP A 307 -17.39 -0.55 -16.52
C TRP A 307 -16.90 0.89 -16.74
N ASN A 308 -16.27 1.17 -17.88
CA ASN A 308 -15.65 2.46 -18.19
C ASN A 308 -14.70 2.92 -17.07
N GLY A 309 -13.95 1.99 -16.50
CA GLY A 309 -13.01 2.23 -15.42
C GLY A 309 -11.66 1.59 -15.71
N THR A 310 -10.73 1.80 -14.80
CA THR A 310 -9.39 1.22 -14.84
C THR A 310 -9.06 0.67 -13.46
N ASP A 311 -8.38 -0.47 -13.42
CA ASP A 311 -7.86 -1.06 -12.18
C ASP A 311 -8.96 -1.31 -11.11
N LEU A 312 -10.16 -1.74 -11.52
CA LEU A 312 -11.29 -2.05 -10.62
C LEU A 312 -11.12 -3.45 -10.02
N LEU A 313 -11.18 -3.57 -8.68
CA LEU A 313 -10.89 -4.76 -7.86
C LEU A 313 -9.43 -5.22 -7.91
N PHE A 314 -8.89 -5.34 -9.12
CA PHE A 314 -7.52 -5.76 -9.41
C PHE A 314 -6.94 -4.84 -10.48
N LYS A 315 -5.62 -4.80 -10.60
CA LYS A 315 -4.99 -4.08 -11.71
C LYS A 315 -5.31 -4.73 -13.05
N ASP A 316 -5.54 -3.90 -14.06
CA ASP A 316 -5.84 -4.40 -15.40
C ASP A 316 -4.61 -5.05 -16.05
N SER A 317 -3.42 -4.71 -15.55
CA SER A 317 -2.16 -5.35 -15.96
C SER A 317 -1.89 -6.68 -15.24
N THR A 318 -2.81 -7.18 -14.41
CA THR A 318 -2.63 -8.44 -13.70
C THR A 318 -2.74 -9.62 -14.66
N VAL A 319 -1.74 -10.48 -14.66
CA VAL A 319 -1.69 -11.71 -15.48
C VAL A 319 -2.31 -12.89 -14.73
N LYS A 320 -1.99 -13.01 -13.43
CA LYS A 320 -2.52 -14.04 -12.54
C LYS A 320 -2.32 -13.66 -11.07
N LEU A 321 -2.96 -14.42 -10.19
CA LEU A 321 -2.80 -14.33 -8.75
C LEU A 321 -1.91 -15.46 -8.23
N LEU A 322 -1.07 -15.18 -7.23
CA LEU A 322 -0.23 -16.15 -6.54
C LEU A 322 -0.54 -16.19 -5.05
N ASP A 323 -0.46 -17.39 -4.47
CA ASP A 323 -0.68 -17.59 -3.04
C ASP A 323 0.43 -16.93 -2.20
N VAL A 324 0.01 -16.09 -1.26
CA VAL A 324 0.87 -15.49 -0.23
C VAL A 324 0.22 -15.57 1.15
N SER A 325 -0.78 -16.43 1.33
CA SER A 325 -1.62 -16.54 2.53
C SER A 325 -0.88 -17.00 3.78
N SER A 326 0.29 -17.60 3.60
CA SER A 326 1.21 -17.98 4.68
C SER A 326 2.09 -16.83 5.17
N LYS A 327 2.17 -15.71 4.43
CA LYS A 327 3.03 -14.58 4.77
C LYS A 327 2.34 -13.59 5.70
N THR A 328 3.13 -12.99 6.57
CA THR A 328 2.81 -11.72 7.23
C THR A 328 2.91 -10.56 6.25
N TYR A 329 2.42 -9.37 6.64
CA TYR A 329 2.58 -8.19 5.77
C TYR A 329 4.04 -7.76 5.69
N GLU A 330 4.83 -7.97 6.76
CA GLU A 330 6.26 -7.68 6.77
C GLU A 330 7.03 -8.57 5.80
N GLU A 331 6.82 -9.89 5.87
CA GLU A 331 7.46 -10.85 4.95
C GLU A 331 7.04 -10.64 3.48
N PHE A 332 5.82 -10.15 3.25
CA PHE A 332 5.34 -9.85 1.91
C PHE A 332 5.98 -8.58 1.34
N LEU A 333 6.06 -7.51 2.13
CA LEU A 333 6.64 -6.23 1.70
C LEU A 333 8.16 -6.29 1.59
N GLY A 334 8.81 -7.06 2.48
CA GLY A 334 10.25 -7.22 2.55
C GLY A 334 10.96 -6.07 3.28
N ASP A 335 12.05 -6.42 3.97
CA ASP A 335 12.78 -5.52 4.87
C ASP A 335 13.26 -4.22 4.21
N GLY A 336 13.71 -4.30 2.95
CA GLY A 336 14.17 -3.12 2.21
C GLY A 336 13.08 -2.06 2.08
N TYR A 337 11.90 -2.46 1.58
CA TYR A 337 10.77 -1.56 1.40
C TYR A 337 10.22 -1.05 2.74
N LEU A 338 10.20 -1.90 3.78
CA LEU A 338 9.80 -1.48 5.13
C LEU A 338 10.74 -0.42 5.70
N LYS A 339 12.05 -0.61 5.58
CA LYS A 339 13.05 0.36 6.04
C LYS A 339 12.91 1.70 5.32
N ASP A 340 12.64 1.69 4.01
CA ASP A 340 12.40 2.90 3.24
C ASP A 340 11.14 3.65 3.72
N LEU A 341 10.06 2.91 3.98
CA LEU A 341 8.82 3.45 4.55
C LEU A 341 9.02 4.04 5.95
N GLU A 342 9.78 3.37 6.82
CA GLU A 342 10.09 3.88 8.15
C GLU A 342 10.95 5.14 8.06
N SER A 343 11.95 5.15 7.18
CA SER A 343 12.82 6.30 6.95
C SER A 343 12.05 7.50 6.40
N LEU A 344 11.10 7.29 5.49
CA LEU A 344 10.21 8.33 4.96
C LEU A 344 9.39 9.03 6.04
N ASN A 345 9.01 8.29 7.08
CA ASN A 345 8.18 8.77 8.19
C ASN A 345 8.98 9.17 9.43
N ALA A 346 10.30 8.96 9.44
CA ALA A 346 11.16 9.28 10.56
C ALA A 346 11.52 10.77 10.58
N CYS A 347 11.51 11.38 11.77
CA CYS A 347 12.13 12.69 11.98
C CYS A 347 13.66 12.56 11.98
N PRO A 348 14.41 13.54 11.45
CA PRO A 348 15.84 13.65 11.76
C PRO A 348 15.99 13.78 13.28
N PRO A 349 16.99 13.14 13.90
CA PRO A 349 17.29 13.40 15.30
C PRO A 349 17.57 14.90 15.47
N THR A 350 16.88 15.54 16.41
CA THR A 350 17.14 16.93 16.77
C THR A 350 18.57 17.03 17.24
N THR A 351 19.45 17.63 16.43
CA THR A 351 20.77 18.06 16.88
C THR A 351 20.56 19.25 17.80
N TYR A 352 20.32 18.98 19.09
CA TYR A 352 20.43 20.03 20.09
C TYR A 352 21.89 20.53 20.04
N PRO A 353 22.14 21.83 19.80
CA PRO A 353 23.47 22.37 20.01
C PRO A 353 23.83 22.11 21.49
N PRO A 354 25.08 21.72 21.80
CA PRO A 354 25.48 21.55 23.19
C PRO A 354 25.19 22.86 23.92
N ILE A 355 24.37 22.77 24.97
CA ILE A 355 24.11 23.88 25.87
C ILE A 355 25.48 24.37 26.33
N SER A 356 25.84 25.59 25.93
CA SER A 356 27.00 26.28 26.49
C SER A 356 26.71 26.45 27.97
N GLY A 357 27.25 25.54 28.78
CA GLY A 357 27.18 25.61 30.22
C GLY A 357 27.85 26.89 30.68
N THR A 358 27.04 27.85 31.12
CA THR A 358 27.49 28.94 31.97
C THR A 358 28.29 28.35 33.13
N LYS A 359 29.53 28.83 33.32
CA LYS A 359 30.38 28.53 34.48
C LYS A 359 29.56 28.52 35.77
N GLN A 360 29.31 27.34 36.32
CA GLN A 360 28.89 27.22 37.71
C GLN A 360 30.14 27.39 38.59
N ASN A 361 30.09 28.41 39.44
CA ASN A 361 31.04 28.63 40.51
C ASN A 361 31.12 27.38 41.40
N THR A 362 32.32 26.84 41.55
CA THR A 362 32.66 25.85 42.56
C THR A 362 32.63 26.50 43.96
N PRO A 363 31.85 25.98 44.92
CA PRO A 363 32.06 26.32 46.31
C PRO A 363 33.17 25.44 46.89
N HIS A 364 34.14 26.09 47.52
CA HIS A 364 35.14 25.46 48.39
C HIS A 364 34.45 24.72 49.55
N LEU A 365 34.86 23.48 49.80
CA LEU A 365 34.75 22.86 51.13
C LEU A 365 36.12 22.35 51.57
N ILE A 366 36.51 22.81 52.75
CA ILE A 366 37.75 22.52 53.47
C ILE A 366 37.48 21.40 54.48
N GLY A 367 38.42 20.46 54.59
CA GLY A 367 38.58 19.52 55.72
C GLY A 367 37.92 18.16 55.50
N SER A 368 38.44 17.03 55.95
CA SER A 368 39.68 16.71 56.69
C SER A 368 39.96 15.22 56.50
N VAL A 369 41.24 14.87 56.49
CA VAL A 369 41.75 13.50 56.44
C VAL A 369 41.46 12.80 57.78
N VAL A 370 40.78 11.65 57.76
CA VAL A 370 40.88 10.63 58.82
C VAL A 370 40.91 9.25 58.18
N PHE A 371 42.10 8.64 58.25
CA PHE A 371 42.33 7.21 58.05
C PHE A 371 41.84 6.46 59.29
N LEU A 372 41.08 5.37 59.13
CA LEU A 372 40.98 4.32 60.14
C LEU A 372 40.68 2.97 59.48
N LEU A 373 41.69 2.11 59.52
CA LEU A 373 41.65 0.67 59.29
C LEU A 373 40.82 -0.01 60.38
N THR A 374 39.94 -0.94 60.02
CA THR A 374 39.70 -2.17 60.80
C THR A 374 39.12 -3.27 59.93
N ALA A 375 39.59 -4.49 60.19
CA ALA A 375 39.39 -5.72 59.45
C ALA A 375 38.10 -6.48 59.83
N LEU A 376 37.85 -7.55 59.06
CA LEU A 376 37.26 -8.84 59.49
C LEU A 376 35.76 -8.88 59.83
N PHE A 377 34.96 -9.56 59.00
CA PHE A 377 34.45 -10.93 59.26
C PHE A 377 33.39 -11.31 58.21
N LEU A 378 33.71 -12.33 57.40
CA LEU A 378 32.75 -13.12 56.64
C LEU A 378 32.21 -14.22 57.57
N CYS A 379 30.89 -14.30 57.73
CA CYS A 379 30.24 -15.52 58.18
C CYS A 379 28.75 -15.50 57.80
N GLY A 380 28.22 -16.63 57.32
CA GLY A 380 26.79 -16.95 57.48
C GLY A 380 25.97 -17.27 56.22
N ALA A 381 26.26 -18.43 55.63
CA ALA A 381 25.36 -19.42 55.02
C ALA A 381 23.81 -19.25 55.05
N VAL A 382 23.20 -19.51 53.88
CA VAL A 382 22.03 -20.38 53.48
C VAL A 382 20.79 -20.46 54.42
N PRO A 383 19.57 -20.59 53.86
CA PRO A 383 18.99 -21.93 53.75
C PRO A 383 18.19 -22.21 52.45
N TYR A 384 18.04 -23.53 52.23
CA TYR A 384 17.27 -24.32 51.27
C TYR A 384 15.99 -23.73 50.67
#